data_AF-A0A2E0W8F6-F1
#
_entry.id   AF-A0A2E0W8F6-F1
#
_cell.length_a   1.000
_cell.length_b   1.000
_cell.length_c   1.000
_cell.angle_alpha   90.00
_cell.angle_beta   90.00
_cell.angle_gamma   90.00
#
_symmetry.space_group_name_H-M   'P 1'
#
loop_
_entity.id
_entity.type
_entity.pdbx_description
1 polymer ?
#
loop_
_entity_poly.entity_id
_entity_poly.type
_entity_poly.pdbx_seq_one_letter_code
_entity_poly.pdbx_strand_id
1 'polypeptide(L)' 'MNSNQKPDEFGSPSLREKLFFEESQNSGWIPKHECSKNLKIISQTHSVNSLHNIVIAQTKQCKICGKKFEESNPEGIR' A
#
# COMPACT_ATOMS: atom_id res chain seq x y z
N MET A 1 13.38 -15.73 -24.22
CA MET A 1 12.12 -16.14 -23.55
C MET A 1 12.54 -17.12 -22.48
N ASN A 2 12.50 -16.87 -21.17
CA ASN A 2 11.48 -16.20 -20.37
C ASN A 2 12.18 -15.71 -19.08
N SER A 3 11.91 -14.47 -18.66
CA SER A 3 12.51 -13.84 -17.48
C SER A 3 11.99 -14.51 -16.21
N ASN A 4 12.87 -15.19 -15.47
CA ASN A 4 12.61 -15.57 -14.08
C ASN A 4 12.84 -14.36 -13.18
N GLN A 5 11.85 -13.47 -13.09
CA GLN A 5 11.91 -12.31 -12.21
C GLN A 5 11.45 -12.72 -10.80
N LYS A 6 12.44 -12.81 -9.91
CA LYS A 6 12.29 -13.05 -8.46
C LYS A 6 11.33 -12.01 -7.87
N PRO A 7 10.36 -12.39 -7.01
CA PRO A 7 9.62 -11.44 -6.20
C PRO A 7 10.33 -11.37 -4.85
N ASP A 8 11.23 -10.41 -4.66
CA ASP A 8 11.64 -9.89 -3.33
C ASP A 8 12.90 -9.04 -3.51
N GLU A 9 12.76 -7.78 -3.92
CA GLU A 9 13.70 -6.72 -3.55
C GLU A 9 12.96 -5.38 -3.50
N PHE A 10 12.42 -5.09 -2.31
CA PHE A 10 12.50 -3.78 -1.67
C PHE A 10 12.65 -2.56 -2.59
N GLY A 11 11.54 -1.89 -2.87
CA GLY A 11 11.54 -0.44 -2.78
C GLY A 11 11.52 -0.04 -1.31
N SER A 12 12.60 -0.32 -0.56
CA SER A 12 12.79 0.32 0.76
C SER A 12 12.59 1.81 0.53
N PRO A 13 11.70 2.51 1.26
CA PRO A 13 11.65 3.95 1.13
C PRO A 13 13.06 4.45 1.36
N SER A 14 13.55 5.25 0.41
CA SER A 14 14.90 5.80 0.45
C SER A 14 15.13 6.35 1.86
N LEU A 15 16.34 6.20 2.40
CA LEU A 15 16.69 6.76 3.71
C LEU A 15 16.21 8.22 3.83
N ARG A 16 16.25 8.95 2.71
CA ARG A 16 15.71 10.30 2.57
C ARG A 16 14.20 10.38 2.78
N GLU A 17 13.41 9.52 2.14
CA GLU A 17 11.94 9.51 2.31
C GLU A 17 11.54 9.15 3.74
N LYS A 18 12.24 8.21 4.40
CA LYS A 18 12.02 7.90 5.82
C LYS A 18 12.29 9.12 6.70
N LEU A 19 13.44 9.77 6.50
CA LEU A 19 13.82 10.97 7.25
C LEU A 19 12.82 12.12 7.07
N PHE A 20 12.38 12.38 5.83
CA PHE A 20 11.37 13.42 5.56
C PHE A 20 10.03 13.15 6.26
N PHE A 21 9.61 11.88 6.33
CA PHE A 21 8.39 11.51 7.04
C PHE A 21 8.54 11.67 8.56
N GLU A 22 9.66 11.22 9.13
CA GLU A 22 9.92 11.36 10.57
C GLU A 22 10.08 12.82 10.99
N GLU A 23 10.74 13.64 10.17
CA GLU A 23 10.91 15.07 10.40
C GLU A 23 9.56 15.80 10.28
N SER A 24 8.73 15.46 9.28
CA SER A 24 7.38 16.03 9.12
C SER A 24 6.40 15.62 10.22
N GLN A 25 6.60 14.44 10.83
CA GLN A 25 5.85 14.01 12.00
C GLN A 25 6.29 14.74 13.27
N ASN A 26 7.59 15.04 13.41
CA ASN A 26 8.13 15.78 14.56
C ASN A 26 7.88 17.30 14.47
N SER A 27 7.80 17.86 13.26
CA SER A 27 7.52 19.29 13.04
C SER A 27 6.08 19.71 13.35
N GLY A 28 5.19 18.75 13.63
CA GLY A 28 3.77 19.00 13.87
C GLY A 28 2.96 19.28 12.60
N TRP A 29 3.58 19.21 11.41
CA TRP A 29 2.91 19.40 10.12
C TRP A 29 1.90 18.29 9.84
N ILE A 30 2.25 17.04 10.17
CA ILE A 30 1.34 15.89 10.06
C ILE A 30 0.72 15.64 11.43
N PRO A 31 -0.60 15.83 11.61
CA PRO A 31 -1.24 15.59 12.89
C PRO A 31 -1.13 14.11 13.29
N LYS A 32 -1.06 13.84 14.60
CA LYS A 32 -1.13 12.46 15.12
C LYS A 32 -2.47 11.84 14.71
N HIS A 33 -2.42 10.66 14.10
CA HIS A 33 -3.60 9.94 13.62
C HIS A 33 -3.33 8.44 13.52
N GLU A 34 -4.41 7.66 13.52
CA GLU A 34 -4.37 6.23 13.25
C GLU A 34 -4.57 6.00 11.75
N CYS A 35 -3.56 5.43 11.07
CA CYS A 35 -3.63 5.23 9.61
C CYS A 35 -4.79 4.33 9.21
N SER A 36 -5.02 3.24 9.94
CA SER A 36 -6.12 2.26 9.76
C SER A 36 -7.50 2.92 9.59
N LYS A 37 -7.77 4.00 10.33
CA LYS A 37 -9.05 4.73 10.31
C LYS A 37 -9.17 5.74 9.16
N ASN A 38 -8.06 6.04 8.48
CA ASN A 38 -7.97 7.11 7.47
C ASN A 38 -7.54 6.59 6.09
N LEU A 39 -7.67 5.29 5.85
CA LEU A 39 -7.30 4.66 4.58
C LEU A 39 -8.36 4.95 3.50
N LYS A 40 -7.88 5.19 2.28
CA LYS A 40 -8.67 5.10 1.03
C LYS A 40 -8.05 4.06 0.12
N ILE A 41 -8.86 3.31 -0.61
CA ILE A 41 -8.37 2.44 -1.67
C ILE A 41 -7.96 3.33 -2.86
N ILE A 42 -6.77 3.11 -3.41
CA ILE A 42 -6.24 3.86 -4.56
C ILE A 42 -5.98 2.97 -5.78
N SER A 43 -5.90 1.66 -5.59
CA SER A 43 -5.74 0.67 -6.67
C SER A 43 -6.32 -0.67 -6.22
N GLN A 44 -6.89 -1.42 -7.16
CA GLN A 44 -7.38 -2.79 -6.95
C GLN A 44 -7.00 -3.64 -8.15
N THR A 45 -6.51 -4.85 -7.87
CA THR A 45 -6.28 -5.90 -8.86
C THR A 45 -7.40 -6.91 -8.73
N HIS A 46 -8.07 -7.12 -9.85
CA HIS A 46 -9.20 -8.02 -9.97
C HIS A 46 -8.76 -9.33 -10.63
N SER A 47 -9.30 -10.44 -10.13
CA SER A 47 -9.23 -11.74 -10.79
C SER A 47 -10.65 -12.19 -11.13
N VAL A 48 -10.84 -12.63 -12.37
CA VAL A 48 -12.08 -13.25 -12.83
C VAL A 48 -11.90 -14.75 -12.76
N ASN A 49 -12.60 -15.40 -11.83
CA ASN A 49 -12.86 -16.83 -11.94
C ASN A 49 -14.15 -17.04 -12.74
N SER A 50 -14.48 -18.29 -13.06
CA SER A 50 -15.62 -18.65 -13.92
C SER A 50 -16.99 -18.15 -13.44
N LEU A 51 -17.11 -17.65 -12.20
CA LEU A 51 -18.38 -17.22 -11.60
C LEU A 51 -18.37 -15.78 -11.05
N HIS A 52 -17.23 -15.22 -10.63
CA HIS A 52 -17.16 -13.93 -9.93
C HIS A 52 -15.88 -13.14 -10.24
N ASN A 53 -16.03 -11.82 -10.22
CA ASN A 53 -14.91 -10.88 -10.16
C ASN A 53 -14.53 -10.67 -8.68
N ILE A 54 -13.35 -11.13 -8.29
CA ILE A 54 -12.82 -11.00 -6.92
C ILE A 54 -11.64 -10.03 -6.91
N VAL A 55 -11.56 -9.17 -5.89
CA VAL A 55 -10.37 -8.36 -5.65
C VAL A 55 -9.32 -9.25 -4.99
N ILE A 56 -8.18 -9.46 -5.66
CA ILE A 56 -7.08 -10.31 -5.15
C ILE A 56 -5.89 -9.50 -4.62
N ALA A 57 -5.81 -8.23 -4.99
CA ALA A 57 -4.86 -7.30 -4.39
C ALA A 57 -5.47 -5.90 -4.34
N GLN A 58 -5.10 -5.11 -3.34
CA GLN A 58 -5.47 -3.70 -3.27
C GLN A 58 -4.40 -2.86 -2.59
N THR A 59 -4.27 -1.62 -3.03
CA THR A 59 -3.42 -0.62 -2.40
C THR A 59 -4.30 0.41 -1.71
N LYS A 60 -4.08 0.60 -0.41
CA LYS A 60 -4.71 1.61 0.44
C LYS A 60 -3.73 2.74 0.72
N GLN A 61 -4.19 3.97 0.84
CA GLN A 61 -3.39 5.14 1.17
C GLN A 61 -4.04 5.90 2.33
N CYS A 62 -3.26 6.28 3.35
CA CYS A 62 -3.74 7.18 4.39
C CYS A 62 -3.97 8.58 3.83
N LYS A 63 -5.15 9.15 4.07
CA LYS A 63 -5.51 10.51 3.61
C LYS A 63 -4.72 11.62 4.31
N ILE A 64 -4.18 11.34 5.50
CA ILE A 64 -3.51 12.35 6.34
C ILE A 64 -2.00 12.37 6.08
N CYS A 65 -1.32 11.22 6.20
CA CYS A 65 0.13 11.15 5.96
C CYS A 65 0.51 10.60 4.58
N GLY A 66 -0.44 10.14 3.76
CA GLY A 66 -0.10 9.60 2.44
C GLY A 66 0.61 8.25 2.43
N LYS A 67 0.89 7.62 3.58
CA LYS A 67 1.46 6.26 3.66
C LYS A 67 0.60 5.27 2.89
N LYS A 68 1.24 4.41 2.11
CA LYS A 68 0.59 3.36 1.31
C LYS A 68 0.70 2.00 2.01
N PHE A 69 -0.31 1.18 1.84
CA PHE A 69 -0.45 -0.16 2.42
C PHE A 69 -0.96 -1.09 1.33
N GLU A 70 -0.25 -2.18 1.10
CA GLU A 70 -0.61 -3.17 0.09
C GLU A 70 -1.15 -4.42 0.79
N GLU A 71 -2.19 -5.00 0.21
CA GLU A 71 -2.88 -6.17 0.73
C GLU A 71 -3.17 -7.09 -0.45
N SER A 72 -2.80 -8.36 -0.34
CA SER A 72 -2.98 -9.36 -1.39
C SER A 72 -3.49 -10.66 -0.79
N ASN A 73 -4.57 -11.20 -1.36
CA ASN A 73 -5.12 -12.50 -1.01
C ASN A 73 -5.65 -13.18 -2.30
N PRO A 74 -5.06 -14.31 -2.74
CA PRO A 74 -5.53 -15.01 -3.94
C PRO A 74 -6.94 -15.58 -3.80
N GLU A 75 -7.42 -15.84 -2.57
CA GLU A 75 -8.80 -16.28 -2.31
C GLU A 75 -9.80 -15.13 -2.29
N GLY A 76 -9.32 -13.89 -2.39
CA GLY A 76 -10.13 -12.69 -2.38
C GLY A 76 -9.97 -11.89 -1.09
N ILE A 77 -10.03 -10.58 -1.25
CA ILE A 77 -9.98 -9.60 -0.18
C ILE A 77 -11.42 -9.18 0.14
N ARG A 78 -11.80 -9.26 1.43
CA ARG A 78 -13.12 -8.90 1.94
C ARG A 78 -13.23 -7.42 2.31
#